data_AF-A0A1G2VUQ3-F1
#
_entry.id   AF-A0A1G2VUQ3-F1
#
_cell.length_a   1.000
_cell.length_b   1.000
_cell.length_c   1.000
_cell.angle_alpha   90.00
_cell.angle_beta   90.00
_cell.angle_gamma   90.00
#
_symmetry.space_group_name_H-M   'P 1'
#
loop_
_entity.id
_entity.type
_entity.pdbx_description
1 polymer ?
#
loop_
_entity_poly.entity_id
_entity_poly.type
_entity_poly.pdbx_seq_one_letter_code
_entity_poly.pdbx_strand_id
1 'polypeptide(L)'
;MTTKKKVLIGLGLVLLAYGALVFGRILYFESAEQTEAQVAKIHATKLTLADVEGKSLPPDPGAEADKTVAGVDANKNGIRDDVELAIFAEYPNSAKTRAVLLQYALALQMEMTQPLVNTGTVVAVAQEKSKAAMCIAELTSRADLENFAKVTQGLTTFVKSAQLNNQPRDDAQRDFYTRLDSYSSLDETCDLDLSVFSN
;
A
#
# COMPACT_ATOMS: atom_id res chain seq x y z
N MET A 1 9.54 -38.07 49.42
CA MET A 1 10.19 -37.55 48.19
C MET A 1 11.44 -36.78 48.60
N THR A 2 12.63 -37.25 48.19
CA THR A 2 13.93 -36.72 48.65
C THR A 2 14.19 -35.31 48.13
N THR A 3 14.87 -34.48 48.92
CA THR A 3 15.21 -33.07 48.60
C THR A 3 15.86 -32.93 47.22
N LYS A 4 16.73 -33.88 46.85
CA LYS A 4 17.36 -33.97 45.52
C LYS A 4 16.35 -34.05 44.36
N LYS A 5 15.27 -34.83 44.51
CA LYS A 5 14.23 -34.98 43.47
C LYS A 5 13.44 -33.69 43.27
N LYS A 6 13.19 -32.92 44.34
CA LYS A 6 12.54 -31.59 44.24
C LYS A 6 13.44 -30.58 43.53
N VAL A 7 14.74 -30.59 43.81
CA VAL A 7 15.73 -29.72 43.14
C VAL A 7 15.83 -30.03 41.65
N LEU A 8 15.93 -31.31 41.27
CA LEU A 8 15.97 -31.74 39.87
C LEU A 8 14.72 -31.32 39.08
N ILE A 9 13.52 -31.45 39.68
CA ILE A 9 12.27 -31.00 39.06
C ILE A 9 12.25 -29.47 38.90
N GLY A 10 12.66 -28.73 39.92
CA GLY A 10 12.76 -27.27 39.85
C GLY A 10 13.72 -26.79 38.76
N LEU A 11 14.87 -27.43 38.62
CA LEU A 11 15.87 -27.11 37.59
C LEU A 11 15.36 -27.44 36.18
N GLY A 12 14.63 -28.56 36.03
CA GLY A 12 13.95 -28.90 34.78
C GLY A 12 12.90 -27.87 34.36
N LEU A 13 12.09 -27.38 35.32
CA LEU A 13 11.09 -26.33 35.05
C LEU A 13 11.73 -25.00 34.63
N VAL A 14 12.85 -24.62 35.25
CA VAL A 14 13.60 -23.40 34.87
C VAL A 14 14.17 -23.53 33.46
N LEU A 15 14.75 -24.67 33.10
CA LEU A 15 15.26 -24.91 31.75
C LEU A 15 14.15 -24.91 30.69
N LEU A 16 12.98 -25.48 31.02
CA LEU A 16 11.80 -25.44 30.14
C LEU A 16 11.30 -24.00 29.95
N ALA A 17 11.18 -23.22 31.02
CA ALA A 17 10.75 -21.82 30.95
C ALA A 17 11.75 -20.98 30.14
N TYR A 18 13.06 -21.20 30.35
CA TYR A 18 14.10 -20.53 29.58
C TYR A 18 14.05 -20.92 28.09
N GLY A 19 13.91 -22.22 27.78
CA GLY A 19 13.76 -22.71 26.41
C GLY A 19 12.54 -22.12 25.71
N ALA A 20 11.40 -22.02 26.40
CA ALA A 20 10.19 -21.39 25.87
C ALA A 20 10.38 -19.88 25.62
N LEU A 21 11.07 -19.17 26.51
CA LEU A 21 11.38 -17.76 26.33
C LEU A 21 12.29 -17.54 25.12
N VAL A 22 13.37 -18.32 25.00
CA VAL A 22 14.30 -18.24 23.85
C VAL A 22 13.56 -18.54 22.54
N PHE A 23 12.74 -19.59 22.51
CA PHE A 23 11.95 -19.94 21.34
C PHE A 23 10.95 -18.83 20.95
N GLY A 24 10.21 -18.28 21.93
CA GLY A 24 9.31 -17.15 21.70
C GLY A 24 10.04 -15.92 21.16
N ARG A 25 11.26 -15.66 21.64
CA ARG A 25 12.10 -14.55 21.17
C ARG A 25 12.58 -14.76 19.73
N ILE A 26 12.92 -15.99 19.33
CA ILE A 26 13.31 -16.32 17.96
C ILE A 26 12.14 -16.03 17.00
N LEU A 27 10.94 -16.53 17.31
CA LEU A 27 9.75 -16.28 16.49
C LEU A 27 9.40 -14.80 16.37
N TYR A 28 9.54 -14.05 17.47
CA TYR A 28 9.33 -12.60 17.46
C TYR A 28 10.30 -11.90 16.50
N PHE A 29 11.60 -12.20 16.58
CA PHE A 29 12.58 -11.57 15.69
C PHE A 29 12.37 -11.91 14.22
N GLU A 30 12.02 -13.16 13.90
CA GLU A 30 11.69 -13.55 12.53
C GLU A 30 10.49 -12.76 11.99
N SER A 31 9.44 -12.60 12.80
CA SER A 31 8.27 -11.79 12.40
C SER A 31 8.59 -10.30 12.23
N ALA A 32 9.51 -9.77 13.03
CA ALA A 32 9.98 -8.40 12.93
C ALA A 32 10.78 -8.19 11.63
N GLU A 33 11.71 -9.09 11.32
CA GLU A 33 12.50 -9.05 10.08
C GLU A 33 11.62 -9.13 8.83
N GLN A 34 10.61 -10.01 8.82
CA GLN A 34 9.65 -10.08 7.72
C GLN A 34 8.85 -8.78 7.55
N THR A 35 8.47 -8.16 8.67
CA THR A 35 7.77 -6.88 8.65
C THR A 35 8.66 -5.77 8.09
N GLU A 36 9.90 -5.67 8.55
CA GLU A 36 10.87 -4.68 8.06
C GLU A 36 11.16 -4.86 6.56
N ALA A 37 11.35 -6.10 6.12
CA ALA A 37 11.55 -6.41 4.70
C ALA A 37 10.34 -6.03 3.84
N GLN A 38 9.13 -6.29 4.33
CA GLN A 38 7.90 -5.91 3.62
C GLN A 38 7.71 -4.38 3.61
N VAL A 39 8.01 -3.69 4.71
CA VAL A 39 7.98 -2.22 4.78
C VAL A 39 8.97 -1.61 3.79
N ALA A 40 10.21 -2.11 3.74
CA ALA A 40 11.20 -1.66 2.76
C ALA A 40 10.71 -1.89 1.33
N LYS A 41 10.06 -3.03 1.06
CA LYS A 41 9.46 -3.31 -0.25
C LYS A 41 8.32 -2.35 -0.60
N ILE A 42 7.44 -2.02 0.36
CA ILE A 42 6.35 -1.05 0.16
C ILE A 42 6.93 0.29 -0.31
N HIS A 43 7.90 0.84 0.41
CA HIS A 43 8.51 2.14 0.06
C HIS A 43 9.37 2.12 -1.22
N ALA A 44 9.89 0.94 -1.60
CA ALA A 44 10.63 0.76 -2.84
C ALA A 44 9.73 0.55 -4.07
N THR A 45 8.44 0.25 -3.87
CA THR A 45 7.50 0.02 -4.97
C THR A 45 7.01 1.36 -5.50
N LYS A 46 7.51 1.75 -6.67
CA LYS A 46 7.26 3.04 -7.31
C LYS A 46 6.90 2.84 -8.78
N LEU A 47 6.20 3.82 -9.34
CA LEU A 47 5.94 3.87 -10.78
C LEU A 47 7.21 4.10 -11.59
N THR A 48 7.21 3.58 -12.80
CA THR A 48 8.20 3.92 -13.82
C THR A 48 7.64 4.93 -14.82
N LEU A 49 8.54 5.59 -15.55
CA LEU A 49 8.16 6.47 -16.65
C LEU A 49 7.34 5.73 -17.73
N ALA A 50 7.65 4.46 -17.97
CA ALA A 50 6.97 3.64 -18.97
C ALA A 50 5.51 3.37 -18.62
N ASP A 51 5.19 3.24 -17.32
CA ASP A 51 3.82 3.05 -16.84
C ASP A 51 2.98 4.30 -17.14
N VAL A 52 3.51 5.49 -16.87
CA VAL A 52 2.81 6.77 -17.13
C VAL A 52 2.60 7.05 -18.62
N GLU A 53 3.58 6.66 -19.44
CA GLU A 53 3.52 6.79 -20.90
C GLU A 53 2.62 5.73 -21.56
N GLY A 54 2.17 4.72 -20.82
CA GLY A 54 1.30 3.65 -21.33
C GLY A 54 2.02 2.70 -22.29
N LYS A 55 3.34 2.55 -22.17
CA LYS A 55 4.13 1.66 -23.04
C LYS A 55 3.81 0.18 -22.82
N SER A 56 3.28 -0.15 -21.65
CA SER A 56 2.98 -1.52 -21.20
C SER A 56 1.55 -1.62 -20.65
N LEU A 57 0.58 -0.96 -21.28
CA LEU A 57 -0.81 -1.05 -20.86
C LEU A 57 -1.31 -2.50 -20.87
N PRO A 58 -2.02 -2.93 -19.83
CA PRO A 58 -2.58 -4.28 -19.78
C PRO A 58 -3.78 -4.40 -20.74
N PRO A 59 -4.13 -5.62 -21.16
CA PRO A 59 -5.41 -5.86 -21.82
C PRO A 59 -6.57 -5.60 -20.84
N ASP A 60 -7.76 -5.27 -21.36
CA ASP A 60 -8.97 -5.14 -20.54
C ASP A 60 -9.29 -6.48 -19.84
N PRO A 61 -9.29 -6.55 -18.50
CA PRO A 61 -9.59 -7.77 -17.76
C PRO A 61 -11.08 -8.17 -17.84
N GLY A 62 -11.98 -7.25 -18.23
CA GLY A 62 -13.42 -7.48 -18.26
C GLY A 62 -13.94 -8.06 -16.94
N ALA A 63 -14.70 -9.15 -17.02
CA ALA A 63 -15.27 -9.80 -15.84
C ALA A 63 -14.22 -10.45 -14.90
N GLU A 64 -12.98 -10.64 -15.36
CA GLU A 64 -11.91 -11.18 -14.51
C GLU A 64 -11.49 -10.19 -13.42
N ALA A 65 -11.70 -8.88 -13.65
CA ALA A 65 -11.34 -7.83 -12.70
C ALA A 65 -11.96 -8.08 -11.31
N ASP A 66 -13.20 -8.56 -11.25
CA ASP A 66 -13.97 -8.67 -10.00
C ASP A 66 -13.97 -10.06 -9.36
N LYS A 67 -13.21 -11.02 -9.93
CA LYS A 67 -13.14 -12.38 -9.36
C LYS A 67 -12.45 -12.44 -8.00
N THR A 68 -11.58 -11.48 -7.70
CA THR A 68 -10.89 -11.39 -6.41
C THR A 68 -10.87 -9.93 -5.92
N VAL A 69 -10.64 -9.76 -4.62
CA VAL A 69 -10.49 -8.42 -4.02
C VAL A 69 -9.33 -7.66 -4.66
N ALA A 70 -8.18 -8.32 -4.83
CA ALA A 70 -7.02 -7.76 -5.51
C ALA A 70 -7.29 -7.47 -7.01
N GLY A 71 -8.12 -8.27 -7.66
CA GLY A 71 -8.36 -8.21 -9.11
C GLY A 71 -7.16 -8.66 -9.93
N VAL A 72 -7.02 -8.12 -11.14
CA VAL A 72 -5.99 -8.49 -12.11
C VAL A 72 -4.98 -7.35 -12.24
N ASP A 73 -3.70 -7.69 -12.23
CA ASP A 73 -2.55 -6.83 -12.52
C ASP A 73 -1.63 -7.61 -13.47
N ALA A 74 -1.91 -7.52 -14.77
CA ALA A 74 -1.26 -8.34 -15.79
C ALA A 74 0.17 -7.86 -16.10
N ASN A 75 0.41 -6.55 -16.05
CA ASN A 75 1.72 -5.95 -16.33
C ASN A 75 2.63 -5.88 -15.09
N LYS A 76 2.10 -6.22 -13.89
CA LYS A 76 2.81 -6.30 -12.61
C LYS A 76 3.39 -4.96 -12.16
N ASN A 77 2.72 -3.86 -12.48
CA ASN A 77 3.09 -2.53 -12.01
C ASN A 77 2.51 -2.22 -10.61
N GLY A 78 1.72 -3.12 -10.05
CA GLY A 78 1.10 -2.98 -8.74
C GLY A 78 -0.23 -2.23 -8.75
N ILE A 79 -0.76 -1.89 -9.92
CA ILE A 79 -2.06 -1.27 -10.14
C ILE A 79 -3.00 -2.29 -10.76
N ARG A 80 -4.27 -2.22 -10.41
CA ARG A 80 -5.28 -3.10 -11.01
C ARG A 80 -5.57 -2.66 -12.45
N ASP A 81 -5.61 -3.61 -13.39
CA ASP A 81 -5.68 -3.34 -14.83
C ASP A 81 -6.88 -2.44 -15.22
N ASP A 82 -8.07 -2.68 -14.67
CA ASP A 82 -9.28 -1.88 -14.94
C ASP A 82 -9.14 -0.43 -14.42
N VAL A 83 -8.42 -0.23 -13.32
CA VAL A 83 -8.16 1.11 -12.74
C VAL A 83 -7.13 1.86 -13.57
N GLU A 84 -6.06 1.18 -13.99
CA GLU A 84 -5.06 1.76 -14.91
C GLU A 84 -5.73 2.19 -16.21
N LEU A 85 -6.52 1.31 -16.84
CA LEU A 85 -7.24 1.61 -18.07
C LEU A 85 -8.25 2.76 -17.90
N ALA A 86 -8.97 2.83 -16.78
CA ALA A 86 -9.87 3.95 -16.50
C ALA A 86 -9.13 5.30 -16.42
N ILE A 87 -7.95 5.34 -15.77
CA ILE A 87 -7.12 6.54 -15.69
C ILE A 87 -6.65 6.97 -17.09
N PHE A 88 -6.21 6.03 -17.92
CA PHE A 88 -5.79 6.32 -19.29
C PHE A 88 -6.93 6.79 -20.19
N ALA A 89 -8.12 6.22 -20.02
CA ALA A 89 -9.31 6.62 -20.76
C ALA A 89 -9.79 8.03 -20.40
N GLU A 90 -9.75 8.39 -19.12
CA GLU A 90 -10.19 9.70 -18.63
C GLU A 90 -9.16 10.81 -18.94
N TYR A 91 -7.86 10.51 -18.84
CA TYR A 91 -6.77 11.47 -19.03
C TYR A 91 -5.80 11.07 -20.15
N PRO A 92 -6.27 10.87 -21.40
CA PRO A 92 -5.43 10.38 -22.50
C PRO A 92 -4.33 11.39 -22.87
N ASN A 93 -4.61 12.68 -22.70
CA ASN A 93 -3.73 13.77 -23.14
C ASN A 93 -2.84 14.33 -22.02
N SER A 94 -2.98 13.87 -20.78
CA SER A 94 -2.24 14.43 -19.64
C SER A 94 -1.40 13.38 -18.93
N ALA A 95 -0.17 13.17 -19.40
CA ALA A 95 0.79 12.28 -18.74
C ALA A 95 1.06 12.72 -17.30
N LYS A 96 1.10 14.03 -17.05
CA LYS A 96 1.26 14.60 -15.72
C LYS A 96 0.14 14.19 -14.77
N THR A 97 -1.11 14.25 -15.23
CA THR A 97 -2.27 13.82 -14.43
C THR A 97 -2.24 12.32 -14.22
N ARG A 98 -1.93 11.53 -15.25
CA ARG A 98 -1.79 10.07 -15.09
C ARG A 98 -0.72 9.70 -14.07
N ALA A 99 0.43 10.37 -14.08
CA ALA A 99 1.51 10.09 -13.12
C ALA A 99 1.02 10.14 -11.66
N VAL A 100 0.32 11.21 -11.28
CA VAL A 100 -0.14 11.38 -9.89
C VAL A 100 -1.30 10.44 -9.57
N LEU A 101 -2.19 10.16 -10.53
CA LEU A 101 -3.34 9.26 -10.31
C LEU A 101 -2.91 7.79 -10.22
N LEU A 102 -1.98 7.36 -11.07
CA LEU A 102 -1.40 6.02 -11.02
C LEU A 102 -0.64 5.83 -9.70
N GLN A 103 0.08 6.85 -9.19
CA GLN A 103 0.79 6.75 -7.91
C GLN A 103 -0.22 6.53 -6.77
N TYR A 104 -1.35 7.24 -6.83
CA TYR A 104 -2.42 7.08 -5.85
C TYR A 104 -3.15 5.73 -5.99
N ALA A 105 -3.38 5.26 -7.22
CA ALA A 105 -3.97 3.96 -7.49
C ALA A 105 -3.08 2.82 -6.97
N LEU A 106 -1.77 2.90 -7.21
CA LEU A 106 -0.77 1.97 -6.70
C LEU A 106 -0.84 1.88 -5.16
N ALA A 107 -0.83 3.03 -4.47
CA ALA A 107 -0.91 3.06 -3.01
C ALA A 107 -2.23 2.51 -2.46
N LEU A 108 -3.37 2.75 -3.13
CA LEU A 108 -4.64 2.15 -2.72
C LEU A 108 -4.67 0.64 -2.98
N GLN A 109 -4.12 0.18 -4.11
CA GLN A 109 -4.06 -1.24 -4.44
C GLN A 109 -3.20 -2.01 -3.44
N MET A 110 -2.14 -1.40 -2.91
CA MET A 110 -1.33 -1.97 -1.84
C MET A 110 -2.15 -2.37 -0.61
N GLU A 111 -3.24 -1.67 -0.28
CA GLU A 111 -4.11 -2.01 0.85
C GLU A 111 -4.76 -3.40 0.70
N MET A 112 -4.88 -3.91 -0.55
CA MET A 112 -5.54 -5.18 -0.86
C MET A 112 -4.58 -6.29 -1.26
N THR A 113 -3.30 -5.98 -1.49
CA THR A 113 -2.32 -6.92 -2.04
C THR A 113 -1.16 -7.24 -1.09
N GLN A 114 -1.11 -6.63 0.10
CA GLN A 114 -0.04 -6.96 1.06
C GLN A 114 -0.09 -8.43 1.49
N PRO A 115 1.01 -9.18 1.37
CA PRO A 115 1.08 -10.57 1.85
C PRO A 115 1.12 -10.66 3.38
N LEU A 116 1.50 -9.55 4.05
CA LEU A 116 1.59 -9.44 5.49
C LEU A 116 0.86 -8.16 5.93
N VAL A 117 -0.21 -8.33 6.72
CA VAL A 117 -1.04 -7.22 7.21
C VAL A 117 -0.89 -7.10 8.72
N ASN A 118 -0.08 -6.15 9.17
CA ASN A 118 0.12 -5.78 10.57
C ASN A 118 0.31 -4.26 10.69
N THR A 119 0.51 -3.76 11.90
CA THR A 119 0.65 -2.31 12.13
C THR A 119 1.78 -1.69 11.30
N GLY A 120 2.94 -2.34 11.19
CA GLY A 120 4.07 -1.81 10.43
C GLY A 120 3.77 -1.68 8.93
N THR A 121 3.21 -2.73 8.32
CA THR A 121 2.88 -2.69 6.89
C THR A 121 1.69 -1.77 6.59
N VAL A 122 0.71 -1.69 7.48
CA VAL A 122 -0.43 -0.76 7.34
C VAL A 122 0.01 0.69 7.45
N VAL A 123 0.91 1.01 8.38
CA VAL A 123 1.52 2.35 8.50
C VAL A 123 2.30 2.70 7.23
N ALA A 124 3.12 1.78 6.73
CA ALA A 124 3.90 2.03 5.51
C ALA A 124 3.00 2.30 4.28
N VAL A 125 1.93 1.53 4.09
CA VAL A 125 0.97 1.79 3.01
C VAL A 125 0.21 3.11 3.22
N ALA A 126 -0.16 3.45 4.46
CA ALA A 126 -0.82 4.72 4.76
C ALA A 126 0.09 5.93 4.49
N GLN A 127 1.39 5.79 4.72
CA GLN A 127 2.42 6.75 4.35
C GLN A 127 2.51 6.94 2.84
N GLU A 128 2.57 5.85 2.06
CA GLU A 128 2.60 5.89 0.60
C GLU A 128 1.33 6.54 0.01
N LYS A 129 0.16 6.22 0.57
CA LYS A 129 -1.10 6.84 0.18
C LYS A 129 -1.14 8.34 0.49
N SER A 130 -0.65 8.74 1.66
CA SER A 130 -0.57 10.15 2.05
C SER A 130 0.37 10.93 1.14
N LYS A 131 1.54 10.35 0.84
CA LYS A 131 2.48 10.86 -0.16
C LYS A 131 1.79 11.04 -1.51
N ALA A 132 1.15 10.01 -2.04
CA ALA A 132 0.47 10.07 -3.33
C ALA A 132 -0.68 11.10 -3.37
N ALA A 133 -1.44 11.24 -2.28
CA ALA A 133 -2.46 12.29 -2.16
C ALA A 133 -1.84 13.70 -2.16
N MET A 134 -0.68 13.88 -1.53
CA MET A 134 0.09 15.13 -1.63
C MET A 134 0.63 15.37 -3.04
N CYS A 135 1.02 14.32 -3.78
CA CYS A 135 1.42 14.47 -5.17
C CYS A 135 0.28 15.00 -6.06
N ILE A 136 -0.96 14.54 -5.83
CA ILE A 136 -2.14 15.08 -6.53
C ILE A 136 -2.31 16.58 -6.26
N ALA A 137 -1.97 17.04 -5.06
CA ALA A 137 -2.02 18.45 -4.70
C ALA A 137 -1.02 19.33 -5.49
N GLU A 138 0.01 18.75 -6.12
CA GLU A 138 0.95 19.48 -6.98
C GLU A 138 0.35 19.86 -8.35
N LEU A 139 -0.82 19.31 -8.72
CA LEU A 139 -1.49 19.65 -9.98
C LEU A 139 -2.20 21.01 -9.94
N THR A 140 -2.44 21.58 -8.76
CA THR A 140 -3.21 22.81 -8.61
C THR A 140 -2.63 23.72 -7.54
N SER A 141 -2.72 25.03 -7.77
CA SER A 141 -2.23 26.02 -6.82
C SER A 141 -3.06 26.02 -5.53
N ARG A 142 -2.38 26.23 -4.39
CA ARG A 142 -2.99 26.44 -3.06
C ARG A 142 -3.47 27.88 -2.84
N ALA A 143 -3.26 28.78 -3.80
CA ALA A 143 -3.71 30.17 -3.69
C ALA A 143 -5.24 30.30 -3.75
N ASP A 144 -5.90 29.40 -4.49
CA ASP A 144 -7.36 29.28 -4.53
C ASP A 144 -7.74 27.97 -3.82
N LEU A 145 -8.13 28.09 -2.53
CA LEU A 145 -8.44 26.94 -1.69
C LEU A 145 -9.70 26.20 -2.15
N GLU A 146 -10.66 26.88 -2.77
CA GLU A 146 -11.89 26.25 -3.27
C GLU A 146 -11.56 25.39 -4.48
N ASN A 147 -10.84 25.96 -5.47
CA ASN A 147 -10.41 25.21 -6.63
C ASN A 147 -9.44 24.08 -6.26
N PHE A 148 -8.51 24.34 -5.34
CA PHE A 148 -7.60 23.33 -4.80
C PHE A 148 -8.36 22.14 -4.22
N ALA A 149 -9.32 22.38 -3.33
CA ALA A 149 -10.12 21.32 -2.71
C ALA A 149 -10.94 20.57 -3.76
N LYS A 150 -11.59 21.29 -4.69
CA LYS A 150 -12.40 20.69 -5.75
C LYS A 150 -11.59 19.77 -6.66
N VAL A 151 -10.43 20.21 -7.13
CA VAL A 151 -9.58 19.42 -8.04
C VAL A 151 -9.02 18.20 -7.31
N THR A 152 -8.40 18.40 -6.14
CA THR A 152 -7.79 17.29 -5.38
C THR A 152 -8.82 16.26 -4.93
N GLN A 153 -10.00 16.71 -4.47
CA GLN A 153 -11.11 15.82 -4.11
C GLN A 153 -11.66 15.08 -5.33
N GLY A 154 -11.87 15.77 -6.46
CA GLY A 154 -12.39 15.14 -7.68
C GLY A 154 -11.48 14.02 -8.17
N LEU A 155 -10.17 14.29 -8.24
CA LEU A 155 -9.15 13.34 -8.67
C LEU A 155 -9.01 12.14 -7.72
N THR A 156 -8.93 12.38 -6.41
CA THR A 156 -8.87 11.29 -5.43
C THR A 156 -10.15 10.47 -5.41
N THR A 157 -11.32 11.10 -5.57
CA THR A 157 -12.61 10.40 -5.62
C THR A 157 -12.73 9.52 -6.86
N PHE A 158 -12.29 10.01 -8.02
CA PHE A 158 -12.26 9.25 -9.27
C PHE A 158 -11.47 7.94 -9.13
N VAL A 159 -10.24 8.01 -8.60
CA VAL A 159 -9.43 6.80 -8.41
C VAL A 159 -10.03 5.89 -7.34
N LYS A 160 -10.52 6.45 -6.22
CA LYS A 160 -11.14 5.65 -5.16
C LYS A 160 -12.40 4.93 -5.61
N SER A 161 -13.25 5.55 -6.43
CA SER A 161 -14.47 4.91 -6.92
C SER A 161 -14.18 3.80 -7.92
N ALA A 162 -13.14 3.95 -8.74
CA ALA A 162 -12.64 2.87 -9.59
C ALA A 162 -12.05 1.74 -8.73
N GLN A 163 -11.20 2.09 -7.77
CA GLN A 163 -10.48 1.12 -6.93
C GLN A 163 -11.39 0.36 -5.96
N LEU A 164 -12.41 1.00 -5.39
CA LEU A 164 -13.33 0.43 -4.40
C LEU A 164 -14.73 0.27 -5.00
N ASN A 165 -14.80 -0.18 -6.25
CA ASN A 165 -16.03 -0.30 -7.03
C ASN A 165 -16.99 -1.42 -6.57
N ASN A 166 -16.66 -2.18 -5.52
CA ASN A 166 -17.51 -3.24 -4.99
C ASN A 166 -17.35 -3.43 -3.48
N GLN A 167 -18.36 -4.04 -2.86
CA GLN A 167 -18.43 -4.21 -1.41
C GLN A 167 -17.26 -5.01 -0.82
N PRO A 168 -16.78 -6.12 -1.42
CA PRO A 168 -15.61 -6.84 -0.91
C PRO A 168 -14.34 -5.96 -0.79
N ARG A 169 -14.12 -5.03 -1.72
CA ARG A 169 -12.97 -4.11 -1.68
C ARG A 169 -13.12 -3.04 -0.61
N ASP A 170 -14.33 -2.51 -0.44
CA ASP A 170 -14.64 -1.60 0.67
C ASP A 170 -14.44 -2.28 2.02
N ASP A 171 -14.87 -3.54 2.16
CA ASP A 171 -14.72 -4.31 3.39
C ASP A 171 -13.24 -4.58 3.70
N ALA A 172 -12.47 -4.96 2.68
CA ALA A 172 -11.03 -5.18 2.79
C ALA A 172 -10.29 -3.90 3.21
N GLN A 173 -10.62 -2.74 2.62
CA GLN A 173 -10.05 -1.45 3.04
C GLN A 173 -10.34 -1.18 4.52
N ARG A 174 -11.60 -1.35 4.95
CA ARG A 174 -11.97 -1.08 6.34
C ARG A 174 -11.23 -2.01 7.30
N ASP A 175 -11.12 -3.31 6.97
CA ASP A 175 -10.35 -4.25 7.79
C ASP A 175 -8.86 -3.89 7.84
N PHE A 176 -8.27 -3.50 6.70
CA PHE A 176 -6.88 -3.08 6.60
C PHE A 176 -6.55 -1.98 7.61
N TYR A 177 -7.42 -0.95 7.69
CA TYR A 177 -7.23 0.19 8.57
C TYR A 177 -7.52 -0.06 10.05
N THR A 178 -8.09 -1.22 10.44
CA THR A 178 -8.27 -1.55 11.87
C THR A 178 -6.94 -1.70 12.62
N ARG A 179 -5.84 -1.92 11.90
CA ARG A 179 -4.49 -2.13 12.45
C ARG A 179 -3.60 -0.89 12.34
N LEU A 180 -4.15 0.22 11.83
CA LEU A 180 -3.42 1.47 11.69
C LEU A 180 -3.11 2.06 13.06
N ASP A 181 -1.86 2.47 13.24
CA ASP A 181 -1.40 3.28 14.37
C ASP A 181 -0.98 4.67 13.85
N SER A 182 -0.65 5.57 14.76
CA SER A 182 -0.10 6.88 14.45
C SER A 182 1.16 6.79 13.57
N TYR A 183 1.28 7.71 12.62
CA TYR A 183 2.41 7.79 11.71
C TYR A 183 2.68 9.23 11.27
N SER A 184 3.90 9.49 10.81
CA SER A 184 4.28 10.72 10.12
C SER A 184 4.26 10.50 8.61
N SER A 185 3.91 11.54 7.86
CA SER A 185 4.07 11.53 6.41
C SER A 185 5.54 11.38 6.00
N LEU A 186 5.77 10.92 4.77
CA LEU A 186 7.08 10.93 4.14
C LEU A 186 7.44 12.34 3.64
N ASP A 187 8.73 12.64 3.57
CA ASP A 187 9.23 13.96 3.14
C ASP A 187 9.08 14.19 1.63
N GLU A 188 9.22 13.12 0.83
CA GLU A 188 8.98 13.15 -0.63
C GLU A 188 7.48 13.12 -0.92
N THR A 189 7.01 13.88 -1.90
CA THR A 189 5.59 13.95 -2.29
C THR A 189 5.27 13.13 -3.54
N CYS A 190 6.08 13.20 -4.59
CA CYS A 190 5.88 12.49 -5.85
C CYS A 190 7.01 11.51 -6.13
N ASP A 191 6.70 10.34 -6.68
CA ASP A 191 7.71 9.35 -7.09
C ASP A 191 8.47 9.76 -8.36
N LEU A 192 7.79 10.49 -9.23
CA LEU A 192 8.32 10.96 -10.50
C LEU A 192 8.37 12.49 -10.51
N ASP A 193 9.42 13.04 -11.13
CA ASP A 193 9.52 14.48 -11.35
C ASP A 193 8.44 14.93 -12.33
N LEU A 194 7.45 15.67 -11.85
CA LEU A 194 6.31 16.10 -12.65
C LEU A 194 6.68 17.10 -13.75
N SER A 195 7.88 17.71 -13.70
CA SER A 195 8.34 18.67 -14.70
C SER A 195 8.70 18.03 -16.04
N VAL A 196 8.93 16.71 -16.06
CA VAL A 196 9.28 15.97 -17.29
C VAL A 196 8.07 15.62 -18.15
N PHE A 197 6.86 15.78 -17.61
CA PHE A 197 5.61 15.43 -18.29
C PHE A 197 4.96 16.64 -18.96
N SER A 198 4.41 16.41 -20.15
CA SER A 198 3.48 17.37 -20.78
C SER A 198 2.14 17.37 -20.04
N ASN A 199 1.52 18.55 -19.97
CA ASN A 199 0.15 18.73 -19.49
C ASN A 199 -0.87 18.15 -20.45
#